data_AF-A0AAN0XYQ7-F1
#
_entry.id   AF-A0AAN0XYQ7-F1
#
_cell.length_a   1.000
_cell.length_b   1.000
_cell.length_c   1.000
_cell.angle_alpha   90.00
_cell.angle_beta   90.00
_cell.angle_gamma   90.00
#
_symmetry.space_group_name_H-M   'P 1'
#
loop_
_entity.id
_entity.type
_entity.pdbx_description
1 polymer ?
#
loop_
_entity_poly.entity_id
_entity_poly.type
_entity_poly.pdbx_seq_one_letter_code
_entity_poly.pdbx_strand_id
1 'polypeptide(L)'
;MASNSQEIHYLSLEPRYIFVDLPEALREDPFTIGIIRKLLDFLTVYKDYRIVYDEEYVPNAANVITFNPIINGDRKSLEVAYFNRTSDFKHLDRSYLIEPTTALHSTMAVMLDDLLDAFKIDIAKPVIAKQVSELPDNQAALHHIMESLGHGLLAEYAESIKSVRKAYEIEPDNHLIASDRYIFELSSIFVTQASASKAKVEKLNQEMKSQLMSMEAAPDSYRVYDALAAYYLTLDEPLKARGYLDKIPNHHYSMFSTVIYAKIEESLGNPASAEEYYYETIRESGSPAVLDLARKLFFHSNLKDIEAKIQSN
;
A
#
# COMPACT_ATOMS: atom_id res chain seq x y z
N MET A 1 19.52 25.63 26.06
CA MET A 1 18.96 25.20 24.77
C MET A 1 20.12 24.69 23.93
N ALA A 2 20.38 23.39 23.97
CA ALA A 2 21.40 22.77 23.16
C ALA A 2 20.68 22.08 22.00
N SER A 3 20.88 22.57 20.78
CA SER A 3 20.53 21.83 19.57
C SER A 3 21.42 20.60 19.52
N ASN A 4 20.86 19.44 19.82
CA ASN A 4 21.54 18.18 19.57
C ASN A 4 21.37 17.87 18.08
N SER A 5 22.05 18.63 17.22
CA SER A 5 22.19 18.29 15.81
C SER A 5 23.07 17.04 15.76
N GLN A 6 22.45 15.86 15.69
CA GLN A 6 23.16 14.66 15.28
C GLN A 6 23.80 14.97 13.92
N GLU A 7 25.14 14.94 13.86
CA GLU A 7 25.85 15.06 12.58
C GLU A 7 25.41 13.89 11.69
N ILE A 8 24.62 14.20 10.66
CA ILE A 8 24.25 13.24 9.63
C ILE A 8 25.53 12.95 8.83
N HIS A 9 26.16 11.81 9.10
CA HIS A 9 27.25 11.34 8.27
C HIS A 9 26.70 10.94 6.90
N TYR A 10 27.16 11.57 5.82
CA TYR A 10 26.70 11.27 4.46
C TYR A 10 26.71 9.78 4.09
N LEU A 11 27.68 9.01 4.60
CA LEU A 11 27.79 7.56 4.36
C LEU A 11 26.77 6.71 5.15
N SER A 12 26.09 7.27 6.16
CA SER A 12 25.03 6.56 6.88
C SER A 12 23.68 6.67 6.16
N LEU A 13 23.50 7.66 5.28
CA LEU A 13 22.26 7.84 4.52
C LEU A 13 22.02 6.68 3.55
N GLU A 14 20.83 6.09 3.60
CA GLU A 14 20.42 4.98 2.76
C GLU A 14 19.51 5.48 1.62
N PRO A 15 20.00 5.46 0.36
CA PRO A 15 19.29 6.00 -0.82
C PRO A 15 17.98 5.31 -1.17
N ARG A 16 17.70 4.11 -0.65
CA ARG A 16 16.43 3.41 -0.86
C ARG A 16 15.32 3.88 0.06
N TYR A 17 15.63 4.46 1.21
CA TYR A 17 14.60 4.95 2.11
C TYR A 17 14.10 6.32 1.68
N ILE A 18 12.78 6.44 1.68
CA ILE A 18 12.03 7.67 1.48
C ILE A 18 11.25 7.91 2.77
N PHE A 19 11.69 8.91 3.54
CA PHE A 19 10.89 9.44 4.62
C PHE A 19 9.79 10.32 4.04
N VAL A 20 8.56 10.06 4.44
CA VAL A 20 7.38 10.83 4.06
C VAL A 20 6.88 11.58 5.28
N ASP A 21 7.11 12.88 5.29
CA ASP A 21 6.59 13.76 6.32
C ASP A 21 5.11 14.07 6.01
N LEU A 22 4.20 13.40 6.71
CA LEU A 22 2.77 13.62 6.62
C LEU A 22 2.33 14.62 7.70
N PRO A 23 1.88 15.84 7.31
CA PRO A 23 1.36 16.80 8.27
C PRO A 23 0.19 16.24 9.08
N GLU A 24 0.16 16.51 10.37
CA GLU A 24 -0.95 16.11 11.26
C GLU A 24 -2.31 16.63 10.76
N ALA A 25 -2.32 17.79 10.10
CA ALA A 25 -3.50 18.38 9.49
C ALA A 25 -4.18 17.49 8.41
N LEU A 26 -3.44 16.53 7.82
CA LEU A 26 -4.00 15.59 6.86
C LEU A 26 -4.79 14.44 7.50
N ARG A 27 -4.70 14.23 8.83
CA ARG A 27 -5.43 13.13 9.50
C ARG A 27 -6.94 13.19 9.30
N GLU A 28 -7.49 14.39 9.15
CA GLU A 28 -8.92 14.62 8.90
C GLU A 28 -9.28 14.58 7.39
N ASP A 29 -8.32 14.23 6.52
CA ASP A 29 -8.44 14.27 5.06
C ASP A 29 -8.00 12.93 4.41
N PRO A 30 -8.76 11.84 4.64
CA PRO A 30 -8.43 10.50 4.15
C PRO A 30 -8.34 10.44 2.62
N PHE A 31 -9.11 11.26 1.90
CA PHE A 31 -9.03 11.32 0.44
C PHE A 31 -7.64 11.77 -0.04
N THR A 32 -7.08 12.85 0.52
CA THR A 32 -5.73 13.32 0.17
C THR A 32 -4.66 12.31 0.58
N ILE A 33 -4.80 11.70 1.77
CA ILE A 33 -3.90 10.63 2.20
C ILE A 33 -3.93 9.46 1.22
N GLY A 34 -5.10 9.08 0.71
CA GLY A 34 -5.26 8.05 -0.31
C GLY A 34 -4.49 8.34 -1.59
N ILE A 35 -4.57 9.58 -2.08
CA ILE A 35 -3.80 10.04 -3.25
C ILE A 35 -2.30 9.90 -2.99
N ILE A 36 -1.83 10.38 -1.84
CA ILE A 36 -0.41 10.30 -1.43
C ILE A 36 0.02 8.84 -1.37
N ARG A 37 -0.73 7.99 -0.68
CA ARG A 37 -0.44 6.57 -0.54
C ARG A 37 -0.31 5.91 -1.90
N LYS A 38 -1.29 6.12 -2.78
CA LYS A 38 -1.31 5.49 -4.09
C LYS A 38 -0.21 6.00 -5.02
N LEU A 39 0.11 7.29 -4.95
CA LEU A 39 1.25 7.88 -5.67
C LEU A 39 2.57 7.24 -5.26
N LEU A 40 2.77 7.03 -3.95
CA LEU A 40 3.97 6.39 -3.41
C LEU A 40 4.02 4.90 -3.77
N ASP A 41 2.89 4.18 -3.72
CA ASP A 41 2.80 2.79 -4.18
C ASP A 41 3.16 2.68 -5.68
N PHE A 42 2.81 3.67 -6.51
CA PHE A 42 3.26 3.70 -7.91
C PHE A 42 4.74 4.02 -8.07
N LEU A 43 5.33 4.84 -7.20
CA LEU A 43 6.75 5.18 -7.26
C LEU A 43 7.64 3.95 -6.97
N THR A 44 7.24 3.11 -6.00
CA THR A 44 8.01 1.92 -5.60
C THR A 44 8.01 0.80 -6.65
N VAL A 45 7.12 0.86 -7.65
CA VAL A 45 7.13 -0.06 -8.79
C VAL A 45 8.40 0.07 -9.63
N TYR A 46 8.95 1.27 -9.75
CA TYR A 46 10.04 1.55 -10.68
C TYR A 46 11.44 1.35 -10.07
N LYS A 47 11.51 1.27 -8.74
CA LYS A 47 12.75 1.08 -8.00
C LYS A 47 12.42 0.60 -6.58
N ASP A 48 13.30 -0.21 -6.00
CA ASP A 48 13.22 -0.72 -4.62
C ASP A 48 13.37 0.41 -3.58
N TYR A 49 12.41 1.33 -3.58
CA TYR A 49 12.23 2.36 -2.59
C TYR A 49 11.42 1.83 -1.42
N ARG A 50 11.70 2.37 -0.25
CA ARG A 50 11.09 1.96 1.01
C ARG A 50 10.48 3.20 1.64
N ILE A 51 9.15 3.22 1.70
CA ILE A 51 8.38 4.34 2.24
C ILE A 51 8.31 4.21 3.75
N VAL A 52 8.64 5.28 4.45
CA VAL A 52 8.65 5.33 5.92
C VAL A 52 7.92 6.60 6.35
N TYR A 53 6.94 6.46 7.24
CA TYR A 53 6.15 7.59 7.76
C TYR A 53 6.59 8.05 9.16
N ASP A 54 7.45 7.27 9.82
CA ASP A 54 7.99 7.59 11.14
C ASP A 54 9.52 7.58 11.06
N GLU A 55 10.10 8.76 11.23
CA GLU A 55 11.55 8.96 11.13
C GLU A 55 12.33 8.19 12.21
N GLU A 56 11.70 7.83 13.34
CA GLU A 56 12.36 7.03 14.40
C GLU A 56 12.83 5.68 13.88
N TYR A 57 12.10 5.07 12.94
CA TYR A 57 12.47 3.76 12.40
C TYR A 57 13.61 3.84 11.37
N VAL A 58 13.81 5.00 10.74
CA VAL A 58 14.81 5.18 9.69
C VAL A 58 15.39 6.62 9.72
N PRO A 59 16.18 6.97 10.74
CA PRO A 59 16.77 8.31 10.86
C PRO A 59 17.77 8.62 9.72
N ASN A 60 18.20 7.59 9.01
CA ASN A 60 19.16 7.67 7.92
C ASN A 60 18.51 7.65 6.52
N ALA A 61 17.22 7.97 6.40
CA ALA A 61 16.59 8.10 5.09
C ALA A 61 17.27 9.20 4.26
N ALA A 62 17.77 8.87 3.07
CA ALA A 62 18.43 9.84 2.19
C ALA A 62 17.43 10.79 1.49
N ASN A 63 16.20 10.33 1.31
CA ASN A 63 15.17 11.02 0.55
C ASN A 63 14.04 11.45 1.49
N VAL A 64 13.58 12.67 1.33
CA VAL A 64 12.41 13.20 2.03
C VAL A 64 11.41 13.69 1.01
N ILE A 65 10.18 13.20 1.10
CA ILE A 65 9.05 13.75 0.33
C ILE A 65 8.08 14.36 1.32
N THR A 66 7.67 15.60 1.05
CA THR A 66 6.68 16.32 1.86
C THR A 66 5.43 16.59 1.04
N PHE A 67 4.28 16.54 1.71
CA PHE A 67 2.98 16.75 1.09
C PHE A 67 2.20 17.81 1.85
N ASN A 68 1.98 18.98 1.24
CA ASN A 68 1.25 20.08 1.87
C ASN A 68 -0.08 20.34 1.15
N PRO A 69 -1.24 20.12 1.80
CA PRO A 69 -2.52 20.49 1.23
C PRO A 69 -2.67 22.01 1.19
N ILE A 70 -3.12 22.53 0.06
CA ILE A 70 -3.42 23.95 -0.15
C ILE A 70 -4.90 24.08 -0.50
N ILE A 71 -5.66 24.75 0.37
CA ILE A 71 -7.09 25.01 0.18
C ILE A 71 -7.29 26.51 -0.08
N ASN A 72 -7.79 26.84 -1.27
CA ASN A 72 -8.05 28.21 -1.70
C ASN A 72 -9.51 28.33 -2.19
N GLY A 73 -10.41 28.67 -1.28
CA GLY A 73 -11.86 28.65 -1.54
C GLY A 73 -12.32 27.23 -1.85
N ASP A 74 -12.95 27.02 -3.01
CA ASP A 74 -13.41 25.70 -3.46
C ASP A 74 -12.30 24.85 -4.08
N ARG A 75 -11.09 25.41 -4.25
CA ARG A 75 -9.99 24.70 -4.89
C ARG A 75 -9.10 23.98 -3.90
N LYS A 76 -8.80 22.72 -4.19
CA LYS A 76 -7.89 21.88 -3.40
C LYS A 76 -6.70 21.43 -4.24
N SER A 77 -5.52 21.83 -3.80
CA SER A 77 -4.25 21.42 -4.41
C SER A 77 -3.37 20.69 -3.40
N LEU A 78 -2.45 19.88 -3.89
CA LEU A 78 -1.43 19.21 -3.11
C LEU A 78 -0.07 19.70 -3.60
N GLU A 79 0.68 20.36 -2.74
CA GLU A 79 2.10 20.61 -2.98
C GLU A 79 2.89 19.36 -2.65
N VAL A 80 3.72 18.93 -3.59
CA VAL A 80 4.66 17.82 -3.44
C VAL A 80 6.06 18.37 -3.58
N ALA A 81 6.90 18.14 -2.58
CA ALA A 81 8.31 18.48 -2.65
C ALA A 81 9.18 17.26 -2.36
N TYR A 82 10.30 17.16 -3.08
CA TYR A 82 11.32 16.13 -2.85
C TYR A 82 12.64 16.80 -2.52
N PHE A 83 13.18 16.45 -1.36
CA PHE A 83 14.48 16.87 -0.87
C PHE A 83 15.41 15.66 -0.74
N ASN A 84 16.62 15.79 -1.27
CA ASN A 84 17.65 14.78 -1.17
C ASN A 84 18.70 15.24 -0.16
N ARG A 85 18.75 14.57 1.00
CA ARG A 85 19.68 14.86 2.11
C ARG A 85 21.14 14.59 1.74
N THR A 86 21.38 13.70 0.78
CA THR A 86 22.71 13.40 0.25
C THR A 86 23.25 14.60 -0.53
N SER A 87 22.47 15.19 -1.45
CA SER A 87 22.89 16.37 -2.21
C SER A 87 22.62 17.71 -1.51
N ASP A 88 21.89 17.71 -0.40
CA ASP A 88 21.38 18.91 0.28
C ASP A 88 20.59 19.83 -0.67
N PHE A 89 19.71 19.24 -1.49
CA PHE A 89 19.02 19.97 -2.56
C PHE A 89 17.56 19.52 -2.72
N LYS A 90 16.69 20.49 -3.03
CA LYS A 90 15.28 20.27 -3.36
C LYS A 90 15.13 20.05 -4.87
N HIS A 91 14.81 18.82 -5.26
CA HIS A 91 14.71 18.39 -6.66
C HIS A 91 13.30 18.49 -7.24
N LEU A 92 12.27 18.56 -6.39
CA LEU A 92 10.88 18.82 -6.79
C LEU A 92 10.25 19.81 -5.81
N ASP A 93 9.45 20.74 -6.35
CA ASP A 93 8.57 21.63 -5.61
C ASP A 93 7.46 22.10 -6.56
N ARG A 94 6.29 21.47 -6.47
CA ARG A 94 5.18 21.75 -7.38
C ARG A 94 3.83 21.50 -6.72
N SER A 95 2.84 22.32 -7.05
CA SER A 95 1.45 22.14 -6.62
C SER A 95 0.60 21.54 -7.75
N TYR A 96 -0.24 20.57 -7.38
CA TYR A 96 -1.11 19.84 -8.29
C TYR A 96 -2.56 19.94 -7.85
N LEU A 97 -3.48 20.10 -8.79
CA LEU A 97 -4.91 20.14 -8.48
C LEU A 97 -5.44 18.73 -8.20
N ILE A 98 -5.90 18.48 -6.97
CA ILE A 98 -6.39 17.18 -6.51
C ILE A 98 -7.90 17.17 -6.28
N GLU A 99 -8.63 18.13 -6.84
CA GLU A 99 -10.08 18.15 -6.76
C GLU A 99 -10.68 16.85 -7.30
N PRO A 100 -11.79 16.34 -6.73
CA PRO A 100 -12.55 15.20 -7.25
C PRO A 100 -13.28 15.58 -8.54
N THR A 101 -12.52 15.87 -9.57
CA THR A 101 -12.93 16.17 -10.94
C THR A 101 -12.39 15.09 -11.85
N THR A 102 -12.89 15.03 -13.10
CA THR A 102 -12.44 14.07 -14.14
C THR A 102 -10.94 14.10 -14.47
N ALA A 103 -10.16 14.99 -13.87
CA ALA A 103 -8.74 15.15 -14.13
C ALA A 103 -7.83 14.34 -13.20
N LEU A 104 -8.33 13.72 -12.11
CA LEU A 104 -7.46 13.13 -11.08
C LEU A 104 -6.49 12.07 -11.63
N HIS A 105 -6.89 11.19 -12.56
CA HIS A 105 -5.95 10.26 -13.23
C HIS A 105 -4.80 11.00 -13.92
N SER A 106 -5.12 12.05 -14.68
CA SER A 106 -4.10 12.84 -15.37
C SER A 106 -3.19 13.57 -14.38
N THR A 107 -3.75 14.10 -13.29
CA THR A 107 -2.98 14.72 -12.21
C THR A 107 -2.03 13.70 -11.58
N MET A 108 -2.51 12.49 -11.26
CA MET A 108 -1.67 11.43 -10.68
C MET A 108 -0.56 10.98 -11.62
N ALA A 109 -0.85 10.86 -12.93
CA ALA A 109 0.18 10.55 -13.92
C ALA A 109 1.26 11.64 -13.98
N VAL A 110 0.88 12.92 -13.94
CA VAL A 110 1.84 14.04 -13.93
C VAL A 110 2.63 14.10 -12.63
N MET A 111 2.00 13.90 -11.47
CA MET A 111 2.69 13.84 -10.17
C MET A 111 3.74 12.73 -10.15
N LEU A 112 3.41 11.56 -10.71
CA LEU A 112 4.32 10.42 -10.79
C LEU A 112 5.48 10.68 -11.76
N ASP A 113 5.21 11.24 -12.94
CA ASP A 113 6.21 11.66 -13.94
C ASP A 113 7.22 12.64 -13.33
N ASP A 114 6.74 13.69 -12.68
CA ASP A 114 7.59 14.70 -12.04
C ASP A 114 8.43 14.13 -10.89
N LEU A 115 7.88 13.23 -10.07
CA LEU A 115 8.64 12.52 -9.03
C LEU A 115 9.72 11.63 -9.64
N LEU A 116 9.39 10.84 -10.67
CA LEU A 116 10.34 9.96 -11.36
C LEU A 116 11.50 10.77 -11.97
N ASP A 117 11.20 11.89 -12.62
CA ASP A 117 12.20 12.82 -13.16
C ASP A 117 13.08 13.45 -12.06
N ALA A 118 12.49 13.76 -10.90
CA ALA A 118 13.21 14.28 -9.75
C ALA A 118 14.17 13.22 -9.16
N PHE A 119 13.75 11.94 -9.16
CA PHE A 119 14.57 10.78 -8.78
C PHE A 119 15.53 10.29 -9.88
N LYS A 120 15.53 10.93 -11.07
CA LYS A 120 16.34 10.55 -12.24
C LYS A 120 16.04 9.13 -12.75
N ILE A 121 14.75 8.76 -12.73
CA ILE A 121 14.24 7.50 -13.26
C ILE A 121 13.48 7.80 -14.55
N ASP A 122 14.09 7.50 -15.69
CA ASP A 122 13.49 7.74 -17.00
C ASP A 122 12.47 6.65 -17.34
N ILE A 123 11.18 7.00 -17.28
CA ILE A 123 10.06 6.12 -17.63
C ILE A 123 9.22 6.80 -18.70
N ALA A 124 8.91 6.07 -19.77
CA ALA A 124 8.07 6.60 -20.83
C ALA A 124 6.64 6.89 -20.32
N LYS A 125 6.10 8.08 -20.60
CA LYS A 125 4.74 8.50 -20.19
C LYS A 125 3.63 7.46 -20.47
N PRO A 126 3.62 6.68 -21.57
CA PRO A 126 2.63 5.62 -21.77
C PRO A 126 2.68 4.49 -20.73
N VAL A 127 3.87 4.20 -20.16
CA VAL A 127 4.03 3.22 -19.08
C VAL A 127 3.42 3.77 -17.79
N ILE A 128 3.68 5.03 -17.47
CA ILE A 128 3.07 5.74 -16.33
C ILE A 128 1.54 5.75 -16.47
N ALA A 129 1.03 6.10 -17.66
CA ALA A 129 -0.41 6.13 -17.93
C ALA A 129 -1.05 4.74 -17.75
N LYS A 130 -0.39 3.67 -18.20
CA LYS A 130 -0.84 2.29 -17.99
C LYS A 130 -0.83 1.89 -16.52
N GLN A 131 0.12 2.38 -15.72
CA GLN A 131 0.14 2.11 -14.29
C GLN A 131 -1.05 2.79 -13.59
N VAL A 132 -1.35 4.04 -13.95
CA VAL A 132 -2.46 4.80 -13.37
C VAL A 132 -3.83 4.29 -13.84
N SER A 133 -3.90 3.60 -14.99
CA SER A 133 -5.17 3.09 -15.53
C SER A 133 -5.82 1.95 -14.73
N GLU A 134 -5.16 1.41 -13.71
CA GLU A 134 -5.82 0.48 -12.79
C GLU A 134 -6.88 1.16 -11.89
N LEU A 135 -6.78 2.49 -11.74
CA LEU A 135 -7.73 3.28 -10.96
C LEU A 135 -9.09 3.37 -11.66
N PRO A 136 -10.20 3.34 -10.91
CA PRO A 136 -11.55 3.40 -11.47
C PRO A 136 -11.79 4.69 -12.26
N ASP A 137 -12.50 4.57 -13.39
CA ASP A 137 -12.81 5.71 -14.26
C ASP A 137 -13.91 6.60 -13.67
N ASN A 138 -14.85 6.00 -12.91
CA ASN A 138 -15.91 6.74 -12.25
C ASN A 138 -15.35 7.57 -11.09
N GLN A 139 -15.56 8.89 -11.14
CA GLN A 139 -15.02 9.83 -10.16
C GLN A 139 -15.50 9.59 -8.74
N ALA A 140 -16.75 9.16 -8.55
CA ALA A 140 -17.26 8.84 -7.22
C ALA A 140 -16.66 7.53 -6.67
N ALA A 141 -16.43 6.53 -7.55
CA ALA A 141 -15.70 5.33 -7.17
C ALA A 141 -14.23 5.63 -6.84
N LEU A 142 -13.59 6.49 -7.65
CA LEU A 142 -12.22 6.97 -7.44
C LEU A 142 -12.09 7.70 -6.10
N HIS A 143 -13.04 8.57 -5.78
CA HIS A 143 -13.07 9.26 -4.49
C HIS A 143 -13.10 8.27 -3.33
N HIS A 144 -14.03 7.30 -3.37
CA HIS A 144 -14.18 6.33 -2.30
C HIS A 144 -13.03 5.33 -2.18
N ILE A 145 -12.37 4.94 -3.28
CA ILE A 145 -11.18 4.10 -3.19
C ILE A 145 -10.00 4.87 -2.59
N MET A 146 -9.84 6.17 -2.90
CA MET A 146 -8.82 7.00 -2.25
C MET A 146 -9.11 7.18 -0.76
N GLU A 147 -10.36 7.48 -0.37
CA GLU A 147 -10.75 7.49 1.05
C GLU A 147 -10.44 6.16 1.74
N SER A 148 -10.72 5.04 1.08
CA SER A 148 -10.45 3.71 1.61
C SER A 148 -8.97 3.49 1.90
N LEU A 149 -8.09 3.87 0.97
CA LEU A 149 -6.64 3.78 1.13
C LEU A 149 -6.14 4.72 2.24
N GLY A 150 -6.69 5.93 2.33
CA GLY A 150 -6.34 6.89 3.38
C GLY A 150 -6.72 6.43 4.77
N HIS A 151 -7.97 5.99 4.95
CA HIS A 151 -8.42 5.35 6.20
C HIS A 151 -7.59 4.12 6.55
N GLY A 152 -7.17 3.34 5.53
CA GLY A 152 -6.27 2.21 5.72
C GLY A 152 -4.92 2.61 6.32
N LEU A 153 -4.31 3.68 5.82
CA LEU A 153 -3.05 4.21 6.35
C LEU A 153 -3.19 4.72 7.80
N LEU A 154 -4.33 5.33 8.12
CA LEU A 154 -4.66 5.81 9.47
C LEU A 154 -5.09 4.69 10.43
N ALA A 155 -5.07 3.42 9.99
CA ALA A 155 -5.58 2.26 10.73
C ALA A 155 -7.08 2.35 11.10
N GLU A 156 -7.86 3.14 10.37
CA GLU A 156 -9.31 3.29 10.49
C GLU A 156 -10.04 2.24 9.65
N TYR A 157 -9.74 0.96 9.91
CA TYR A 157 -10.13 -0.16 9.03
C TYR A 157 -11.64 -0.26 8.76
N ALA A 158 -12.48 0.12 9.73
CA ALA A 158 -13.93 0.09 9.55
C ALA A 158 -14.41 1.10 8.50
N GLU A 159 -13.89 2.33 8.52
CA GLU A 159 -14.19 3.36 7.52
C GLU A 159 -13.53 3.04 6.18
N SER A 160 -12.34 2.42 6.19
CA SER A 160 -11.69 1.90 4.98
C SER A 160 -12.58 0.86 4.27
N ILE A 161 -13.12 -0.12 4.98
CA ILE A 161 -14.04 -1.15 4.43
C ILE A 161 -15.34 -0.53 3.91
N LYS A 162 -15.90 0.42 4.65
CA LYS A 162 -17.11 1.14 4.24
C LYS A 162 -16.88 1.91 2.94
N SER A 163 -15.73 2.55 2.79
CA SER A 163 -15.38 3.32 1.60
C SER A 163 -15.15 2.42 0.38
N VAL A 164 -14.41 1.31 0.51
CA VAL A 164 -14.24 0.37 -0.62
C VAL A 164 -15.56 -0.29 -1.02
N ARG A 165 -16.49 -0.53 -0.08
CA ARG A 165 -17.84 -1.02 -0.42
C ARG A 165 -18.63 -0.01 -1.24
N LYS A 166 -18.59 1.28 -0.91
CA LYS A 166 -19.21 2.32 -1.74
C LYS A 166 -18.58 2.40 -3.13
N ALA A 167 -17.25 2.30 -3.23
CA ALA A 167 -16.58 2.25 -4.52
C ALA A 167 -17.04 1.04 -5.35
N TYR A 168 -17.17 -0.12 -4.71
CA TYR A 168 -17.65 -1.36 -5.32
C TYR A 168 -19.11 -1.31 -5.76
N GLU A 169 -19.98 -0.60 -5.03
CA GLU A 169 -21.38 -0.38 -5.44
C GLU A 169 -21.48 0.44 -6.73
N ILE A 170 -20.49 1.29 -7.01
CA ILE A 170 -20.46 2.20 -8.16
C ILE A 170 -19.80 1.53 -9.38
N GLU A 171 -18.64 0.92 -9.18
CA GLU A 171 -17.85 0.31 -10.25
C GLU A 171 -17.38 -1.10 -9.85
N PRO A 172 -18.32 -2.07 -9.74
CA PRO A 172 -18.01 -3.41 -9.25
C PRO A 172 -17.03 -4.16 -10.15
N ASP A 173 -17.04 -3.87 -11.46
CA ASP A 173 -16.18 -4.55 -12.43
C ASP A 173 -14.74 -4.02 -12.45
N ASN A 174 -14.43 -2.95 -11.73
CA ASN A 174 -13.05 -2.49 -11.58
C ASN A 174 -12.23 -3.49 -10.75
N HIS A 175 -11.15 -3.99 -11.36
CA HIS A 175 -10.34 -5.07 -10.78
C HIS A 175 -9.66 -4.68 -9.47
N LEU A 176 -9.18 -3.43 -9.33
CA LEU A 176 -8.59 -2.94 -8.08
C LEU A 176 -9.64 -2.93 -6.97
N ILE A 177 -10.79 -2.31 -7.21
CA ILE A 177 -11.88 -2.17 -6.23
C ILE A 177 -12.41 -3.53 -5.77
N ALA A 178 -12.72 -4.44 -6.71
CA ALA A 178 -13.24 -5.76 -6.37
C ALA A 178 -12.24 -6.58 -5.53
N SER A 179 -10.96 -6.48 -5.86
CA SER A 179 -9.88 -7.16 -5.14
C SER A 179 -9.66 -6.57 -3.75
N ASP A 180 -9.60 -5.24 -3.62
CA ASP A 180 -9.45 -4.58 -2.33
C ASP A 180 -10.66 -4.82 -1.42
N ARG A 181 -11.88 -4.83 -1.97
CA ARG A 181 -13.08 -5.21 -1.22
C ARG A 181 -12.92 -6.61 -0.63
N TYR A 182 -12.56 -7.59 -1.46
CA TYR A 182 -12.37 -8.96 -0.98
C TYR A 182 -11.30 -9.04 0.12
N ILE A 183 -10.13 -8.43 -0.11
CA ILE A 183 -8.99 -8.46 0.81
C ILE A 183 -9.33 -7.79 2.15
N PHE A 184 -9.97 -6.61 2.13
CA PHE A 184 -10.30 -5.87 3.35
C PHE A 184 -11.42 -6.55 4.13
N GLU A 185 -12.46 -7.05 3.47
CA GLU A 185 -13.52 -7.81 4.14
C GLU A 185 -12.98 -9.12 4.75
N LEU A 186 -12.12 -9.84 4.01
CA LEU A 186 -11.48 -11.04 4.50
C LEU A 186 -10.62 -10.77 5.73
N SER A 187 -9.77 -9.74 5.67
CA SER A 187 -8.91 -9.32 6.78
C SER A 187 -9.74 -8.95 8.01
N SER A 188 -10.86 -8.23 7.82
CA SER A 188 -11.78 -7.87 8.89
C SER A 188 -12.40 -9.07 9.59
N ILE A 189 -12.81 -10.10 8.84
CA ILE A 189 -13.38 -11.34 9.38
C ILE A 189 -12.37 -12.01 10.31
N PHE A 190 -11.11 -12.12 9.91
CA PHE A 190 -10.07 -12.73 10.75
C PHE A 190 -9.69 -11.89 11.97
N VAL A 191 -9.59 -10.57 11.81
CA VAL A 191 -9.17 -9.67 12.90
C VAL A 191 -10.24 -9.53 13.98
N THR A 192 -11.51 -9.44 13.60
CA THR A 192 -12.60 -9.08 14.52
C THR A 192 -13.40 -10.28 15.03
N GLN A 193 -13.41 -11.40 14.30
CA GLN A 193 -14.41 -12.46 14.49
C GLN A 193 -13.80 -13.88 14.41
N ALA A 194 -12.62 -14.07 15.02
CA ALA A 194 -11.82 -15.29 14.93
C ALA A 194 -12.59 -16.60 15.22
N SER A 195 -13.56 -16.60 16.12
CA SER A 195 -14.35 -17.79 16.47
C SER A 195 -15.46 -18.15 15.47
N ALA A 196 -15.90 -17.20 14.62
CA ALA A 196 -16.92 -17.38 13.60
C ALA A 196 -16.39 -17.14 12.17
N SER A 197 -15.07 -17.09 12.02
CA SER A 197 -14.40 -16.72 10.79
C SER A 197 -14.75 -17.66 9.65
N LYS A 198 -14.71 -18.99 9.87
CA LYS A 198 -14.91 -19.99 8.82
C LYS A 198 -16.19 -19.81 8.01
N ALA A 199 -17.36 -19.75 8.66
CA ALA A 199 -18.64 -19.61 7.95
C ALA A 199 -18.76 -18.25 7.21
N LYS A 200 -18.15 -17.19 7.75
CA LYS A 200 -18.15 -15.86 7.12
C LYS A 200 -17.20 -15.78 5.93
N VAL A 201 -16.03 -16.41 6.04
CA VAL A 201 -15.08 -16.58 4.94
C VAL A 201 -15.73 -17.41 3.83
N GLU A 202 -16.39 -18.52 4.16
CA GLU A 202 -17.13 -19.34 3.18
C GLU A 202 -18.20 -18.52 2.45
N LYS A 203 -18.96 -17.68 3.17
CA LYS A 203 -19.96 -16.78 2.57
C LYS A 203 -19.31 -15.74 1.65
N LEU A 204 -18.27 -15.05 2.11
CA LEU A 204 -17.54 -14.06 1.31
C LEU A 204 -16.94 -14.70 0.05
N ASN A 205 -16.36 -15.90 0.19
CA ASN A 205 -15.81 -16.67 -0.91
C ASN A 205 -16.90 -17.05 -1.92
N GLN A 206 -18.07 -17.49 -1.47
CA GLN A 206 -19.19 -17.79 -2.37
C GLN A 206 -19.68 -16.55 -3.12
N GLU A 207 -19.77 -15.41 -2.44
CA GLU A 207 -20.19 -14.14 -3.03
C GLU A 207 -19.20 -13.63 -4.09
N MET A 208 -17.90 -13.70 -3.81
CA MET A 208 -16.87 -13.08 -4.66
C MET A 208 -16.25 -14.01 -5.69
N LYS A 209 -16.42 -15.34 -5.56
CA LYS A 209 -15.75 -16.33 -6.43
C LYS A 209 -15.93 -16.05 -7.91
N SER A 210 -17.18 -15.88 -8.37
CA SER A 210 -17.44 -15.73 -9.81
C SER A 210 -16.72 -14.53 -10.40
N GLN A 211 -16.68 -13.43 -9.64
CA GLN A 211 -16.04 -12.19 -10.06
C GLN A 211 -14.52 -12.30 -10.02
N LEU A 212 -13.94 -12.82 -8.94
CA LEU A 212 -12.48 -13.01 -8.86
C LEU A 212 -11.96 -13.90 -9.98
N MET A 213 -12.67 -14.98 -10.31
CA MET A 213 -12.27 -15.90 -11.38
C MET A 213 -12.41 -15.29 -12.78
N SER A 214 -13.37 -14.39 -13.02
CA SER A 214 -13.51 -13.73 -14.32
C SER A 214 -12.36 -12.74 -14.60
N MET A 215 -11.75 -12.18 -13.55
CA MET A 215 -10.65 -11.21 -13.67
C MET A 215 -9.27 -11.87 -13.90
N GLU A 216 -9.13 -13.18 -13.66
CA GLU A 216 -7.85 -13.89 -13.70
C GLU A 216 -7.14 -13.80 -15.07
N ALA A 217 -7.91 -13.90 -16.16
CA ALA A 217 -7.36 -14.10 -17.50
C ALA A 217 -6.67 -12.85 -18.07
N ALA A 218 -7.16 -11.66 -17.71
CA ALA A 218 -6.66 -10.38 -18.18
C ALA A 218 -6.80 -9.31 -17.09
N PRO A 219 -5.97 -9.36 -16.03
CA PRO A 219 -6.11 -8.44 -14.92
C PRO A 219 -5.58 -7.04 -15.28
N ASP A 220 -6.44 -6.03 -15.15
CA ASP A 220 -6.05 -4.61 -15.19
C ASP A 220 -5.31 -4.14 -13.92
N SER A 221 -5.29 -4.94 -12.84
CA SER A 221 -4.51 -4.70 -11.63
C SER A 221 -3.93 -6.00 -11.09
N TYR A 222 -2.65 -5.98 -10.67
CA TYR A 222 -2.03 -7.12 -10.00
C TYR A 222 -2.66 -7.44 -8.64
N ARG A 223 -3.48 -6.53 -8.09
CA ARG A 223 -4.26 -6.78 -6.87
C ARG A 223 -5.22 -7.96 -7.00
N VAL A 224 -5.61 -8.32 -8.23
CA VAL A 224 -6.39 -9.54 -8.53
C VAL A 224 -5.65 -10.79 -8.07
N TYR A 225 -4.32 -10.84 -8.26
CA TYR A 225 -3.53 -11.99 -7.85
C TYR A 225 -3.35 -12.08 -6.34
N ASP A 226 -3.24 -10.96 -5.63
CA ASP A 226 -3.32 -10.95 -4.16
C ASP A 226 -4.65 -11.53 -3.67
N ALA A 227 -5.77 -11.10 -4.27
CA ALA A 227 -7.10 -11.56 -3.89
C ALA A 227 -7.31 -13.04 -4.20
N LEU A 228 -6.85 -13.52 -5.36
CA LEU A 228 -6.91 -14.94 -5.72
C LEU A 228 -6.01 -15.80 -4.83
N ALA A 229 -4.81 -15.31 -4.49
CA ALA A 229 -3.92 -16.01 -3.57
C ALA A 229 -4.56 -16.14 -2.18
N ALA A 230 -5.12 -15.05 -1.65
CA ALA A 230 -5.88 -15.08 -0.40
C ALA A 230 -7.08 -16.04 -0.48
N TYR A 231 -7.83 -16.02 -1.58
CA TYR A 231 -8.94 -16.95 -1.81
C TYR A 231 -8.49 -18.41 -1.71
N TYR A 232 -7.45 -18.80 -2.43
CA TYR A 232 -6.97 -20.19 -2.38
C TYR A 232 -6.35 -20.58 -1.04
N LEU A 233 -5.73 -19.63 -0.34
CA LEU A 233 -5.23 -19.88 1.00
C LEU A 233 -6.37 -20.14 2.01
N THR A 234 -7.53 -19.47 1.85
CA THR A 234 -8.72 -19.79 2.67
C THR A 234 -9.33 -21.17 2.37
N LEU A 235 -8.99 -21.78 1.24
CA LEU A 235 -9.39 -23.12 0.85
C LEU A 235 -8.36 -24.19 1.22
N ASP A 236 -7.30 -23.82 1.95
CA ASP A 236 -6.17 -24.72 2.27
C ASP A 236 -5.44 -25.23 1.01
N GLU A 237 -5.34 -24.38 -0.02
CA GLU A 237 -4.63 -24.65 -1.28
C GLU A 237 -3.36 -23.76 -1.42
N PRO A 238 -2.35 -23.86 -0.54
CA PRO A 238 -1.22 -22.92 -0.47
C PRO A 238 -0.33 -22.93 -1.72
N LEU A 239 -0.15 -24.07 -2.40
CA LEU A 239 0.62 -24.14 -3.64
C LEU A 239 -0.08 -23.38 -4.78
N LYS A 240 -1.42 -23.41 -4.80
CA LYS A 240 -2.18 -22.66 -5.80
C LYS A 240 -2.18 -21.17 -5.49
N ALA A 241 -2.27 -20.82 -4.21
CA ALA A 241 -2.10 -19.44 -3.77
C ALA A 241 -0.73 -18.88 -4.19
N ARG A 242 0.36 -19.64 -3.98
CA ARG A 242 1.71 -19.27 -4.45
C ARG A 242 1.74 -19.03 -5.96
N GLY A 243 1.14 -19.91 -6.74
CA GLY A 243 1.09 -19.76 -8.20
C GLY A 243 0.39 -18.49 -8.69
N TYR A 244 -0.44 -17.83 -7.87
CA TYR A 244 -0.96 -16.50 -8.18
C TYR A 244 0.01 -15.39 -7.78
N LEU A 245 0.63 -15.48 -6.60
CA LEU A 245 1.62 -14.49 -6.18
C LEU A 245 2.83 -14.45 -7.12
N ASP A 246 3.26 -15.60 -7.66
CA ASP A 246 4.35 -15.71 -8.65
C ASP A 246 4.04 -14.97 -9.97
N LYS A 247 2.76 -14.61 -10.23
CA LYS A 247 2.35 -13.80 -11.39
C LYS A 247 2.50 -12.30 -11.14
N ILE A 248 2.69 -11.86 -9.90
CA ILE A 248 2.91 -10.45 -9.55
C ILE A 248 4.40 -10.16 -9.78
N PRO A 249 4.78 -9.17 -10.59
CA PRO A 249 6.19 -8.83 -10.75
C PRO A 249 6.76 -8.31 -9.41
N ASN A 250 8.02 -8.61 -9.11
CA ASN A 250 8.63 -8.39 -7.79
C ASN A 250 8.49 -6.95 -7.22
N HIS A 251 8.43 -5.92 -8.07
CA HIS A 251 8.26 -4.53 -7.62
C HIS A 251 6.80 -4.09 -7.43
N HIS A 252 5.84 -5.01 -7.63
CA HIS A 252 4.41 -4.78 -7.41
C HIS A 252 3.88 -5.52 -6.17
N TYR A 253 4.75 -6.15 -5.38
CA TYR A 253 4.32 -6.77 -4.13
C TYR A 253 3.80 -5.69 -3.19
N SER A 254 2.60 -5.91 -2.67
CA SER A 254 2.05 -5.13 -1.58
C SER A 254 2.49 -5.71 -0.25
N MET A 255 2.32 -4.96 0.84
CA MET A 255 2.44 -5.52 2.20
C MET A 255 1.56 -6.76 2.40
N PHE A 256 0.46 -6.87 1.67
CA PHE A 256 -0.44 -8.03 1.77
C PHE A 256 0.14 -9.24 1.03
N SER A 257 0.80 -9.02 -0.12
CA SER A 257 1.47 -10.07 -0.89
C SER A 257 2.52 -10.78 -0.03
N THR A 258 3.34 -10.02 0.71
CA THR A 258 4.39 -10.57 1.60
C THR A 258 3.80 -11.29 2.81
N VAL A 259 2.68 -10.82 3.37
CA VAL A 259 1.93 -11.57 4.40
C VAL A 259 1.42 -12.90 3.86
N ILE A 260 0.84 -12.93 2.65
CA ILE A 260 0.34 -14.19 2.06
C ILE A 260 1.51 -15.15 1.79
N TYR A 261 2.64 -14.68 1.25
CA TYR A 261 3.84 -15.51 1.09
C TYR A 261 4.29 -16.12 2.41
N ALA A 262 4.38 -15.33 3.48
CA ALA A 262 4.74 -15.83 4.80
C ALA A 262 3.79 -16.94 5.28
N LYS A 263 2.47 -16.74 5.08
CA LYS A 263 1.45 -17.73 5.44
C LYS A 263 1.51 -19.01 4.59
N ILE A 264 1.84 -18.88 3.31
CA ILE A 264 2.08 -20.03 2.45
C ILE A 264 3.29 -20.82 2.99
N GLU A 265 4.41 -20.18 3.29
CA GLU A 265 5.59 -20.86 3.83
C GLU A 265 5.31 -21.54 5.18
N GLU A 266 4.58 -20.90 6.08
CA GLU A 266 4.14 -21.54 7.34
C GLU A 266 3.30 -22.79 7.08
N SER A 267 2.31 -22.70 6.17
CA SER A 267 1.43 -23.83 5.84
C SER A 267 2.17 -25.01 5.21
N LEU A 268 3.32 -24.74 4.57
CA LEU A 268 4.17 -25.75 3.95
C LEU A 268 5.28 -26.26 4.89
N GLY A 269 5.31 -25.79 6.15
CA GLY A 269 6.28 -26.21 7.15
C GLY A 269 7.67 -25.60 6.96
N ASN A 270 7.75 -24.42 6.35
CA ASN A 270 9.00 -23.67 6.13
C ASN A 270 9.07 -22.39 6.99
N PRO A 271 9.28 -22.50 8.31
CA PRO A 271 9.23 -21.36 9.21
C PRO A 271 10.35 -20.34 8.97
N ALA A 272 11.49 -20.77 8.43
CA ALA A 272 12.62 -19.88 8.13
C ALA A 272 12.25 -18.89 7.00
N SER A 273 11.71 -19.39 5.88
CA SER A 273 11.25 -18.49 4.81
C SER A 273 10.02 -17.68 5.22
N ALA A 274 9.13 -18.23 6.06
CA ALA A 274 8.04 -17.44 6.62
C ALA A 274 8.54 -16.23 7.41
N GLU A 275 9.57 -16.43 8.24
CA GLU A 275 10.22 -15.35 9.00
C GLU A 275 10.81 -14.28 8.07
N GLU A 276 11.51 -14.68 6.99
CA GLU A 276 12.05 -13.74 5.99
C GLU A 276 10.95 -12.87 5.37
N TYR A 277 9.81 -13.46 5.00
CA TYR A 277 8.67 -12.71 4.46
C TYR A 277 7.96 -11.83 5.49
N TYR A 278 7.95 -12.21 6.77
CA TYR A 278 7.45 -11.32 7.82
C TYR A 278 8.35 -10.11 8.03
N TYR A 279 9.68 -10.27 7.93
CA TYR A 279 10.59 -9.13 7.89
C TYR A 279 10.35 -8.25 6.68
N GLU A 280 10.12 -8.83 5.50
CA GLU A 280 9.77 -8.07 4.31
C GLU A 280 8.44 -7.31 4.49
N THR A 281 7.45 -7.93 5.14
CA THR A 281 6.17 -7.28 5.48
C THR A 281 6.38 -6.01 6.31
N ILE A 282 7.25 -6.06 7.33
CA ILE A 282 7.58 -4.88 8.16
C ILE A 282 8.25 -3.80 7.30
N ARG A 283 9.11 -4.21 6.36
CA ARG A 283 9.79 -3.29 5.44
C ARG A 283 8.80 -2.64 4.47
N GLU A 284 7.80 -3.36 3.99
CA GLU A 284 6.75 -2.82 3.10
C GLU A 284 5.73 -1.95 3.84
N SER A 285 5.44 -2.26 5.10
CA SER A 285 4.51 -1.47 5.92
C SER A 285 5.14 -0.20 6.49
N GLY A 286 6.47 -0.17 6.62
CA GLY A 286 7.21 0.85 7.35
C GLY A 286 7.00 0.81 8.87
N SER A 287 6.37 -0.26 9.41
CA SER A 287 6.08 -0.40 10.84
C SER A 287 5.90 -1.85 11.29
N PRO A 288 6.50 -2.27 12.43
CA PRO A 288 6.26 -3.58 13.03
C PRO A 288 4.80 -3.86 13.43
N ALA A 289 3.96 -2.83 13.57
CA ALA A 289 2.54 -2.98 13.92
C ALA A 289 1.76 -3.87 12.94
N VAL A 290 2.24 -4.01 11.70
CA VAL A 290 1.66 -4.93 10.70
C VAL A 290 1.64 -6.39 11.14
N LEU A 291 2.54 -6.80 12.05
CA LEU A 291 2.60 -8.18 12.54
C LEU A 291 1.34 -8.57 13.32
N ASP A 292 0.59 -7.62 13.88
CA ASP A 292 -0.68 -7.91 14.56
C ASP A 292 -1.78 -8.37 13.59
N LEU A 293 -1.79 -7.83 12.38
CA LEU A 293 -2.65 -8.31 11.30
C LEU A 293 -2.17 -9.69 10.84
N ALA A 294 -0.87 -9.81 10.54
CA ALA A 294 -0.26 -11.04 10.07
C ALA A 294 -0.51 -12.21 11.02
N ARG A 295 -0.40 -12.00 12.34
CA ARG A 295 -0.67 -13.00 13.38
C ARG A 295 -2.07 -13.63 13.30
N LYS A 296 -3.07 -12.88 12.83
CA LYS A 296 -4.49 -13.31 12.86
C LYS A 296 -5.01 -13.81 11.52
N LEU A 297 -4.39 -13.39 10.42
CA LEU A 297 -4.89 -13.66 9.07
C LEU A 297 -4.76 -15.17 8.71
N PHE A 298 -5.83 -15.76 8.15
CA PHE A 298 -5.96 -17.18 7.77
C PHE A 298 -5.91 -18.18 8.94
N PHE A 299 -4.82 -18.17 9.71
CA PHE A 299 -4.60 -18.97 10.91
C PHE A 299 -3.64 -18.25 11.85
N HIS A 300 -3.58 -18.68 13.10
CA HIS A 300 -2.72 -18.03 14.10
C HIS A 300 -1.25 -18.35 13.88
N SER A 301 -0.40 -17.32 13.76
CA SER A 301 1.06 -17.46 13.67
C SER A 301 1.75 -17.06 14.97
N ASN A 302 2.75 -17.83 15.38
CA ASN A 302 3.58 -17.49 16.53
C ASN A 302 4.76 -16.61 16.09
N LEU A 303 4.63 -15.30 16.27
CA LEU A 303 5.62 -14.30 15.81
C LEU A 303 6.56 -13.78 16.91
N LYS A 304 6.54 -14.39 18.10
CA LYS A 304 7.27 -13.89 19.28
C LYS A 304 8.77 -13.72 19.07
N ASP A 305 9.38 -14.66 18.35
CA ASP A 305 10.83 -14.65 18.12
C ASP A 305 11.23 -13.50 17.20
N ILE A 306 10.38 -13.16 16.22
CA ILE A 306 10.58 -12.03 15.30
C ILE A 306 10.45 -10.72 16.08
N GLU A 307 9.43 -10.60 16.93
CA GLU A 307 9.22 -9.42 17.78
C GLU A 307 10.38 -9.17 18.74
N ALA A 308 10.91 -10.23 19.35
CA ALA A 308 12.06 -10.15 20.23
C ALA A 308 13.31 -9.61 19.51
N LYS A 309 13.55 -10.03 18.26
CA LYS A 309 14.67 -9.56 17.44
C LYS A 309 14.54 -8.08 17.04
N ILE A 310 13.31 -7.59 16.85
CA ILE A 310 13.05 -6.18 16.53
C ILE A 310 13.31 -5.29 17.74
N GLN A 311 12.90 -5.73 18.94
CA GLN A 311 13.08 -4.96 20.18
C GLN A 311 14.52 -4.96 20.72
N SER A 312 15.38 -5.87 20.24
CA SER A 312 16.78 -5.97 20.67
C SER A 312 17.75 -5.06 19.92
N ASN A 313 17.28 -4.30 18.94
CA ASN A 313 18.05 -3.30 18.17
C ASN A 313 17.57 -1.89 18.50
#